data_AF-A0A6B3G336-F1
#
_entry.id   AF-A0A6B3G336-F1
#
_cell.length_a   1.000
_cell.length_b   1.000
_cell.length_c   1.000
_cell.angle_alpha   90.00
_cell.angle_beta   90.00
_cell.angle_gamma   90.00
#
_symmetry.space_group_name_H-M   'P 1'
#
loop_
_entity.id
_entity.type
_entity.pdbx_description
1 polymer ?
#
loop_
_entity_poly.entity_id
_entity_poly.type
_entity_poly.pdbx_seq_one_letter_code
_entity_poly.pdbx_strand_id
1 'polypeptide(L)'
;RESLRLGVLELPNAAHRLAWLGERLGDLPGSGIIYTLTVAAAEEVAAFLRQRGYPVASYTGKTENADRLQAEEDLLANRVKALVA
;
A
#
# COMPACT_ATOMS: atom_id res chain seq x y z
N ARG A 1 3.11 4.00 22.10
CA ARG A 1 1.81 3.35 21.80
C ARG A 1 1.99 1.85 22.00
N GLU A 2 1.29 1.26 22.96
CA GLU A 2 1.48 -0.16 23.31
C GLU A 2 0.84 -1.14 22.29
N SER A 3 -0.11 -0.67 21.49
CA SER A 3 -0.75 -1.47 20.44
C SER A 3 0.07 -1.61 19.15
N LEU A 4 1.22 -0.95 19.04
CA LEU A 4 2.06 -1.02 17.85
C LEU A 4 3.04 -2.20 17.94
N ARG A 5 3.10 -2.99 16.87
CA ARG A 5 4.14 -4.00 16.67
C ARG A 5 5.09 -3.52 15.59
N LEU A 6 6.39 -3.55 15.88
CA LEU A 6 7.43 -3.18 14.95
C LEU A 6 8.12 -4.45 14.45
N GLY A 7 8.30 -4.55 13.14
CA GLY A 7 9.03 -5.61 12.49
C GLY A 7 9.97 -5.03 11.44
N VAL A 8 11.16 -5.62 11.30
CA VAL A 8 12.14 -5.27 10.27
C VAL A 8 12.48 -6.55 9.53
N LEU A 9 12.53 -6.48 8.21
CA LEU A 9 12.90 -7.59 7.35
C LEU A 9 13.88 -7.10 6.29
N GLU A 10 15.04 -7.74 6.22
CA GLU A 10 16.01 -7.49 5.16
C GLU A 10 15.71 -8.40 3.97
N LEU A 11 15.58 -7.79 2.78
CA LEU A 11 15.35 -8.50 1.52
C LEU A 11 16.38 -8.03 0.49
N PRO A 12 16.92 -8.92 -0.36
CA PRO A 12 18.13 -8.63 -1.14
C PRO A 12 18.00 -7.48 -2.13
N ASN A 13 16.81 -7.29 -2.72
CA ASN A 13 16.57 -6.25 -3.72
C ASN A 13 15.09 -5.85 -3.81
N ALA A 14 14.79 -4.89 -4.69
CA ALA A 14 13.43 -4.36 -4.87
C ALA A 14 12.42 -5.42 -5.33
N ALA A 15 12.81 -6.31 -6.25
CA ALA A 15 11.93 -7.38 -6.73
C ALA A 15 11.53 -8.34 -5.60
N HIS A 16 12.47 -8.72 -4.72
CA HIS A 16 12.16 -9.56 -3.56
C HIS A 16 11.22 -8.85 -2.57
N ARG A 17 11.41 -7.54 -2.34
CA ARG A 17 10.48 -6.76 -1.50
C ARG A 17 9.06 -6.74 -2.08
N LEU A 18 8.95 -6.53 -3.38
CA LEU A 18 7.67 -6.47 -4.06
C LEU A 18 6.95 -7.83 -4.07
N ALA A 19 7.68 -8.91 -4.35
CA ALA A 19 7.16 -10.28 -4.27
C ALA A 19 6.69 -10.62 -2.86
N TRP A 20 7.52 -10.35 -1.83
CA TRP A 20 7.16 -10.59 -0.43
C TRP A 20 5.91 -9.81 -0.02
N LEU A 21 5.82 -8.53 -0.39
CA LEU A 21 4.65 -7.70 -0.11
C LEU A 21 3.39 -8.29 -0.76
N GLY A 22 3.47 -8.70 -2.02
CA GLY A 22 2.36 -9.32 -2.74
C GLY A 22 1.94 -10.70 -2.21
N GLU A 23 2.79 -11.39 -1.45
CA GLU A 23 2.46 -12.65 -0.80
C GLU A 23 1.85 -12.46 0.60
N ARG A 24 2.32 -11.44 1.34
CA ARG A 24 1.98 -11.28 2.77
C ARG A 24 0.92 -10.22 3.05
N LEU A 25 0.64 -9.33 2.10
CA LEU A 25 -0.32 -8.24 2.32
C LEU A 25 -1.71 -8.76 2.73
N GLY A 26 -2.13 -9.89 2.16
CA GLY A 26 -3.43 -10.52 2.47
C GLY A 26 -3.56 -10.99 3.92
N ASP A 27 -2.45 -11.37 4.56
CA ASP A 27 -2.45 -11.94 5.92
C ASP A 27 -2.62 -10.88 7.01
N LEU A 28 -2.37 -9.61 6.67
CA LEU A 28 -2.50 -8.49 7.61
C LEU A 28 -4.00 -8.18 7.84
N PRO A 29 -4.46 -7.92 9.07
CA PRO A 29 -5.85 -7.55 9.32
C PRO A 29 -6.14 -6.12 8.86
N GLY A 30 -7.37 -5.89 8.38
CA GLY A 30 -7.85 -4.56 7.99
C GLY A 30 -7.04 -3.93 6.85
N SER A 31 -7.05 -2.59 6.85
CA SER A 31 -6.41 -1.76 5.83
C SER A 31 -5.25 -0.94 6.38
N GLY A 32 -4.33 -0.53 5.49
CA GLY A 32 -3.13 0.20 5.90
C GLY A 32 -2.53 1.11 4.83
N ILE A 33 -1.33 1.61 5.11
CA ILE A 33 -0.59 2.51 4.22
C ILE A 33 0.76 1.86 3.91
N ILE A 34 1.16 1.86 2.64
CA ILE A 34 2.45 1.41 2.16
C ILE A 34 3.23 2.64 1.71
N TYR A 35 4.25 3.05 2.47
CA TYR A 35 5.08 4.18 2.09
C TYR A 35 6.19 3.79 1.12
N THR A 36 6.42 4.65 0.14
CA THR A 36 7.44 4.54 -0.89
C THR A 36 8.22 5.85 -0.99
N LEU A 37 9.41 5.79 -1.60
CA LEU A 37 10.29 6.96 -1.68
C LEU A 37 9.90 7.94 -2.78
N THR A 38 9.23 7.47 -3.84
CA THR A 38 8.96 8.27 -5.05
C THR A 38 7.56 8.01 -5.56
N VAL A 39 7.00 9.01 -6.25
CA VAL A 39 5.70 8.90 -6.94
C VAL A 39 5.68 7.71 -7.90
N ALA A 40 6.75 7.51 -8.68
CA ALA A 40 6.85 6.39 -9.61
C ALA A 40 6.79 5.03 -8.88
N ALA A 41 7.48 4.92 -7.73
CA ALA A 41 7.42 3.72 -6.92
C ALA A 41 6.01 3.46 -6.35
N ALA A 42 5.29 4.51 -5.93
CA ALA A 42 3.91 4.38 -5.45
C ALA A 42 2.99 3.84 -6.56
N GLU A 43 3.11 4.38 -7.78
CA GLU A 43 2.35 3.95 -8.95
C GLU A 43 2.69 2.50 -9.35
N GLU A 44 3.97 2.16 -9.43
CA GLU A 44 4.45 0.81 -9.78
C GLU A 44 3.99 -0.25 -8.78
N VAL A 45 4.15 0.01 -7.47
CA VAL A 45 3.75 -0.91 -6.41
C VAL A 45 2.23 -1.10 -6.41
N ALA A 46 1.46 -0.01 -6.55
CA ALA A 46 0.00 -0.10 -6.63
C ALA A 46 -0.44 -0.91 -7.86
N ALA A 47 0.17 -0.70 -9.02
CA ALA A 47 -0.12 -1.46 -10.23
C ALA A 47 0.17 -2.96 -10.06
N PHE A 48 1.33 -3.30 -9.52
CA PHE A 48 1.70 -4.69 -9.24
C PHE A 48 0.72 -5.39 -8.27
N LEU A 49 0.35 -4.72 -7.17
CA LEU A 49 -0.56 -5.30 -6.19
C LEU A 49 -1.99 -5.45 -6.72
N ARG A 50 -2.45 -4.54 -7.58
CA ARG A 50 -3.74 -4.70 -8.29
C ARG A 50 -3.72 -5.89 -9.24
N GLN A 51 -2.61 -6.14 -9.95
CA GLN A 51 -2.48 -7.34 -10.79
C GLN A 51 -2.55 -8.64 -9.97
N ARG A 52 -2.19 -8.60 -8.69
CA ARG A 52 -2.36 -9.71 -7.74
C ARG A 52 -3.76 -9.78 -7.10
N GLY A 53 -4.67 -8.90 -7.49
CA GLY A 53 -6.06 -8.90 -7.02
C GLY A 53 -6.30 -8.12 -5.73
N TYR A 54 -5.31 -7.38 -5.21
CA TYR A 54 -5.55 -6.54 -4.04
C TYR A 54 -6.26 -5.23 -4.42
N PRO A 55 -7.32 -4.83 -3.68
CA PRO A 55 -7.94 -3.53 -3.86
C PRO A 55 -7.03 -2.45 -3.27
N VAL A 56 -6.07 -1.94 -4.03
CA VAL A 56 -5.15 -0.88 -3.57
C VAL A 56 -5.19 0.33 -4.50
N ALA A 57 -4.75 1.49 -4.00
CA ALA A 57 -4.59 2.69 -4.81
C ALA A 57 -3.29 3.45 -4.53
N SER A 58 -2.72 4.07 -5.56
CA SER A 58 -1.63 5.03 -5.41
C SER A 58 -2.17 6.36 -4.88
N TYR A 59 -1.49 6.93 -3.89
CA TYR A 59 -1.87 8.15 -3.20
C TYR A 59 -0.67 9.08 -3.17
N THR A 60 -0.61 10.07 -4.05
CA THR A 60 0.60 10.90 -4.21
C THR A 60 0.23 12.38 -4.27
N GLY A 61 1.24 13.25 -4.30
CA GLY A 61 1.02 14.69 -4.51
C GLY A 61 0.38 15.05 -5.86
N LYS A 62 0.26 14.10 -6.79
CA LYS A 62 -0.45 14.25 -8.07
C LYS A 62 -1.92 13.81 -8.03
N THR A 63 -2.38 13.23 -6.92
CA THR A 63 -3.76 12.77 -6.78
C THR A 63 -4.69 13.97 -6.71
N GLU A 64 -5.70 14.01 -7.58
CA GLU A 64 -6.71 15.06 -7.59
C GLU A 64 -7.49 15.09 -6.27
N ASN A 65 -7.96 16.27 -5.85
CA ASN A 65 -8.53 16.43 -4.51
C ASN A 65 -9.79 15.56 -4.27
N ALA A 66 -10.62 15.36 -5.30
CA ALA A 66 -11.78 14.49 -5.20
C ALA A 66 -11.39 13.01 -5.02
N ASP A 67 -10.41 12.55 -5.81
CA ASP A 67 -9.88 11.18 -5.72
C ASP A 67 -9.20 10.93 -4.37
N ARG A 68 -8.53 11.96 -3.82
CA ARG A 68 -7.89 11.94 -2.52
C ARG A 68 -8.90 11.68 -1.40
N LEU A 69 -9.99 12.44 -1.37
CA LEU A 69 -11.05 12.29 -0.37
C LEU A 69 -11.69 10.89 -0.46
N GLN A 70 -12.00 10.43 -1.66
CA GLN A 70 -12.57 9.09 -1.86
C GLN A 70 -11.60 7.99 -1.38
N ALA A 71 -10.31 8.12 -1.68
CA ALA A 71 -9.29 7.16 -1.24
C ALA A 71 -9.15 7.12 0.29
N GLU A 72 -9.21 8.27 0.97
CA GLU A 72 -9.20 8.35 2.42
C GLU A 72 -10.44 7.71 3.05
N GLU A 73 -11.63 7.98 2.50
CA GLU A 73 -12.88 7.33 2.93
C GLU A 73 -12.84 5.82 2.73
N ASP A 74 -12.34 5.37 1.58
CA ASP A 74 -12.18 3.95 1.26
C ASP A 74 -11.22 3.27 2.23
N LEU A 75 -10.14 3.96 2.63
CA LEU A 75 -9.18 3.45 3.60
C LEU A 75 -9.82 3.32 4.99
N LEU A 76 -10.51 4.36 5.46
CA LEU A 76 -11.19 4.37 6.77
C LEU A 76 -12.29 3.31 6.84
N ALA A 77 -12.99 3.07 5.73
CA ALA A 77 -14.05 2.07 5.63
C ALA A 77 -13.56 0.65 5.32
N ASN A 78 -12.24 0.42 5.26
CA ASN A 78 -11.61 -0.84 4.85
C ASN A 78 -12.06 -1.37 3.47
N ARG A 79 -12.43 -0.48 2.54
CA ARG A 79 -12.81 -0.83 1.16
C ARG A 79 -11.59 -1.07 0.26
N VAL A 80 -10.49 -0.39 0.55
CA VAL A 80 -9.17 -0.70 -0.03
C VAL A 80 -8.32 -1.44 0.99
N LYS A 81 -7.49 -2.37 0.53
CA LYS A 81 -6.50 -3.06 1.35
C LYS A 81 -5.38 -2.14 1.80
N ALA A 82 -4.94 -1.26 0.90
CA ALA A 82 -3.93 -0.26 1.23
C ALA A 82 -3.95 0.93 0.27
N LEU A 83 -3.53 2.09 0.79
CA LEU A 83 -3.03 3.19 -0.02
C LEU A 83 -1.51 3.11 -0.13
N VAL A 84 -0.97 3.27 -1.33
CA VAL A 84 0.47 3.29 -1.59
C VAL A 84 0.90 4.74 -1.78
N ALA A 85 1.68 5.28 -0.84
CA ALA A 85 2.02 6.69 -0.74
C ALA A 85 3.49 7.00 -1.02
#